data_AF-A0A1H0SY97-F1
#
_entry.id   AF-A0A1H0SY97-F1
#
_cell.length_a   1.000
_cell.length_b   1.000
_cell.length_c   1.000
_cell.angle_alpha   90.00
_cell.angle_beta   90.00
_cell.angle_gamma   90.00
#
_symmetry.space_group_name_H-M   'P 1'
#
loop_
_entity.id
_entity.type
_entity.pdbx_description
1 polymer ?
#
loop_
_entity_poly.entity_id
_entity_poly.type
_entity_poly.pdbx_seq_one_letter_code
_entity_poly.pdbx_strand_id
1 'polypeptide(L)' 'MHDPNLHYLDGRELYGAVDFEELPLPDQLHPDAAAHRRIGERFHRFVLTADGPFADRS' A
#
# COMPACT_ATOMS: atom_id res chain seq x y z
N MET A 1 -6.40 -17.17 -19.64
CA MET A 1 -7.63 -16.89 -18.85
C MET A 1 -7.33 -15.70 -17.96
N HIS A 2 -8.26 -14.75 -17.80
CA HIS A 2 -8.12 -13.60 -16.91
C HIS A 2 -8.90 -13.88 -15.63
N ASP A 3 -8.28 -13.68 -14.47
CA ASP A 3 -8.96 -13.77 -13.17
C ASP A 3 -9.52 -12.39 -12.79
N PRO A 4 -10.85 -12.19 -12.74
CA PRO A 4 -11.45 -10.91 -12.40
C PRO A 4 -11.25 -10.48 -10.93
N ASN A 5 -10.74 -11.36 -10.07
CA ASN A 5 -10.43 -11.08 -8.66
C ASN A 5 -8.94 -10.84 -8.42
N LEU A 6 -8.11 -10.93 -9.46
CA LEU A 6 -6.69 -10.61 -9.35
C LEU A 6 -6.46 -9.14 -9.69
N HIS A 7 -5.97 -8.38 -8.71
CA HIS A 7 -5.71 -6.95 -8.84
C HIS A 7 -4.25 -6.66 -8.51
N TYR A 8 -3.59 -5.84 -9.34
CA TYR A 8 -2.23 -5.39 -9.09
C TYR A 8 -2.24 -4.05 -8.37
N LEU A 9 -1.47 -3.97 -7.29
CA LEU A 9 -1.14 -2.74 -6.59
C LEU A 9 0.38 -2.61 -6.58
N ASP A 10 0.90 -1.54 -7.18
CA ASP A 10 2.33 -1.25 -7.12
C ASP A 10 2.72 -0.91 -5.68
N GLY A 11 3.59 -1.71 -5.07
CA GLY A 11 4.02 -1.50 -3.69
C GLY A 11 4.72 -0.15 -3.46
N ARG A 12 5.25 0.49 -4.52
CA ARG A 12 5.86 1.82 -4.43
C ARG A 12 4.85 2.93 -4.20
N GLU A 13 3.58 2.71 -4.54
CA GLU A 13 2.49 3.62 -4.17
C GLU A 13 2.20 3.56 -2.66
N LEU A 14 2.53 2.45 -2.00
CA LEU A 14 2.38 2.31 -0.55
C LEU A 14 3.58 2.90 0.20
N TYR A 15 4.79 2.63 -0.28
CA TYR A 15 6.04 3.13 0.28
C TYR A 15 7.14 3.15 -0.79
N GLY A 16 7.46 4.34 -1.29
CA GLY A 16 8.40 4.57 -2.38
C GLY A 16 9.70 5.24 -1.93
N ALA A 17 10.52 5.65 -2.90
CA ALA A 17 11.83 6.27 -2.62
C ALA A 17 11.71 7.55 -1.78
N VAL A 18 10.72 8.39 -2.05
CA VAL A 18 10.45 9.61 -1.26
C VAL A 18 10.09 9.27 0.19
N ASP A 19 9.30 8.21 0.40
CA ASP A 19 8.96 7.76 1.75
C ASP A 19 10.18 7.18 2.48
N PHE A 20 11.10 6.54 1.77
CA PHE A 20 12.36 6.05 2.32
C PHE A 20 13.29 7.19 2.75
N GLU A 21 13.31 8.30 2.00
CA GLU A 21 14.06 9.51 2.38
C GLU A 21 13.49 10.13 3.67
N GLU A 22 12.17 10.12 3.84
CA GLU A 22 11.50 10.69 5.03
C GLU A 22 11.48 9.75 6.24
N LEU A 23 11.24 8.46 6.02
CA LEU A 23 11.04 7.41 7.02
C LEU A 23 11.91 6.20 6.66
N PRO A 24 13.25 6.29 6.79
CA PRO A 24 14.15 5.21 6.40
C PRO A 24 13.90 3.94 7.22
N LEU A 25 14.13 2.79 6.59
CA LEU A 25 14.02 1.49 7.25
C LEU A 25 15.18 1.32 8.25
N PRO A 26 14.94 1.10 9.55
CA PRO A 26 16.00 1.10 10.57
C PRO A 26 17.12 0.08 10.31
N ASP A 27 16.78 -1.07 9.73
CA ASP A 27 17.70 -2.15 9.36
C ASP A 27 17.83 -2.30 7.84
N GLN A 28 17.38 -1.30 7.08
CA GLN A 28 17.35 -1.31 5.61
C GLN A 28 16.43 -2.38 5.00
N LEU A 29 15.55 -3.00 5.80
CA LEU A 29 14.65 -4.05 5.32
C LEU A 29 13.21 -3.91 5.85
N HIS A 30 13.04 -3.62 7.13
CA HIS A 30 11.73 -3.62 7.79
C HIS A 30 11.25 -2.21 8.10
N PRO A 31 9.96 -1.91 7.80
CA PRO A 31 9.34 -0.67 8.26
C PRO A 31 9.20 -0.67 9.78
N ASP A 32 9.39 0.49 10.38
CA ASP A 32 9.04 0.71 11.78
C ASP A 32 7.53 0.99 11.92
N ALA A 33 7.10 1.36 13.13
CA ALA A 33 5.70 1.66 13.40
C ALA A 33 5.14 2.84 12.58
N ALA A 34 5.96 3.85 12.29
CA ALA A 34 5.54 5.02 11.53
C ALA A 34 5.39 4.68 10.04
N ALA A 35 6.36 3.98 9.47
CA ALA A 35 6.30 3.50 8.09
C ALA A 35 5.15 2.50 7.89
N HIS A 36 4.93 1.57 8.83
CA HIS A 36 3.80 0.65 8.79
C HIS A 36 2.45 1.38 8.76
N ARG A 37 2.28 2.43 9.58
CA ARG A 37 1.05 3.24 9.58
C ARG A 37 0.80 3.88 8.22
N ARG A 38 1.84 4.52 7.64
CA ARG A 38 1.75 5.15 6.32
C ARG A 38 1.35 4.16 5.22
N ILE A 39 1.98 2.99 5.21
CA ILE A 39 1.65 1.88 4.29
C ILE A 39 0.18 1.48 4.45
N GLY A 40 -0.28 1.26 5.69
CA GLY A 40 -1.65 0.82 5.96
C GLY A 40 -2.71 1.84 5.53
N GLU A 41 -2.49 3.13 5.82
CA GLU A 41 -3.40 4.21 5.40
C GLU A 41 -3.50 4.33 3.87
N ARG A 42 -2.36 4.22 3.17
CA ARG A 42 -2.35 4.22 1.70
C ARG A 42 -3.00 2.97 1.12
N PHE A 43 -2.75 1.79 1.70
CA PHE A 43 -3.42 0.56 1.29
C PHE A 43 -4.92 0.69 1.40
N HIS A 44 -5.44 1.16 2.53
CA HIS A 44 -6.87 1.40 2.70
C HIS A 44 -7.42 2.31 1.60
N ARG A 45 -6.74 3.43 1.31
CA ARG A 45 -7.15 4.35 0.24
C ARG A 45 -7.20 3.69 -1.13
N PHE A 46 -6.17 2.94 -1.53
CA PHE A 46 -6.11 2.33 -2.85
C PHE A 46 -7.00 1.09 -3.00
N VAL A 47 -7.26 0.37 -1.92
CA VAL A 47 -7.86 -0.97 -1.98
C VAL A 47 -9.33 -0.99 -1.56
N LEU A 48 -9.66 -0.26 -0.50
CA LEU A 48 -10.92 -0.42 0.24
C LEU A 48 -11.88 0.78 0.12
N THR A 49 -11.48 1.86 -0.56
CA THR A 49 -12.38 3.00 -0.84
C THR A 49 -13.18 2.79 -2.12
N ALA A 50 -14.10 3.71 -2.45
CA ALA A 50 -15.09 3.55 -3.53
C ALA A 50 -14.50 3.24 -4.91
N ASP A 51 -13.27 3.66 -5.20
CA ASP A 51 -12.58 3.41 -6.47
C ASP A 51 -11.62 2.19 -6.40
N GLY A 52 -11.56 1.52 -5.25
CA GLY A 52 -10.66 0.41 -4.99
C GLY A 52 -11.19 -0.93 -5.52
N PRO A 53 -10.30 -1.90 -5.80
CA PRO A 53 -10.67 -3.24 -6.27
C PRO A 53 -11.59 -4.01 -5.33
N PHE A 54 -11.58 -3.66 -4.04
CA PHE A 54 -12.43 -4.26 -3.01
C PHE A 54 -13.45 -3.25 -2.44
N ALA A 55 -13.76 -2.18 -3.18
CA ALA A 55 -14.96 -1.40 -2.92
C ALA A 55 -16.16 -2.35 -2.89
N ASP A 56 -17.00 -2.21 -1.88
CA ASP A 56 -18.13 -3.09 -1.57
C ASP A 56 -18.84 -3.58 -2.85
N ARG A 57 -18.76 -4.89 -3.12
CA ARG A 57 -19.64 -5.59 -4.09
C ARG A 57 -20.94 -5.95 -3.37
N SER A 58 -21.57 -4.98 -2.72
CA SER A 58 -22.86 -5.14 -2.06
C SER A 58 -24.01 -5.06 -3.07
#